data_AF-A0A6J4F9A0-F1
#
_entry.id   AF-A0A6J4F9A0-F1
#
_cell.length_a   1.000
_cell.length_b   1.000
_cell.length_c   1.000
_cell.angle_alpha   90.00
_cell.angle_beta   90.00
_cell.angle_gamma   90.00
#
_symmetry.space_group_name_H-M   'P 1'
#
loop_
_entity.id
_entity.type
_entity.pdbx_description
1 polymer ?
#
loop_
_entity_poly.entity_id
_entity_poly.type
_entity_poly.pdbx_seq_one_letter_code
_entity_poly.pdbx_strand_id
1 'polypeptide(L)'
;MRNVLTSLILLALAGCSLPAPDQPAWHGRMGRFIGLVAQCGCSDITPDRAVADYLKAVDGRYAQADLVAMKGYVADGAVERYDNQIEICKEVCGQACMVNAVAQPMGGRTIPGVAACPVSERDLHLTPGRFDGPNRL
;
A
#
# COMPACT_ATOMS: atom_id res chain seq x y z
N MET A 1 7.22 -47.96 14.57
CA MET A 1 6.37 -46.80 14.95
C MET A 1 7.16 -45.58 15.45
N ARG A 2 8.38 -45.74 16.01
CA ARG A 2 9.21 -44.61 16.51
C ARG A 2 9.71 -43.65 15.42
N ASN A 3 9.86 -44.11 14.18
CA ASN A 3 10.40 -43.31 13.07
C ASN A 3 9.36 -42.39 12.39
N VAL A 4 8.06 -42.58 12.66
CA VAL A 4 7.00 -41.75 12.07
C VAL A 4 6.81 -40.46 12.87
N LEU A 5 6.99 -40.54 14.20
CA LEU A 5 6.83 -39.37 15.08
C LEU A 5 7.91 -38.30 14.83
N THR A 6 9.14 -38.71 14.51
CA THR A 6 10.25 -37.77 14.30
C THR A 6 10.09 -36.94 13.02
N SER A 7 9.47 -37.51 11.98
CA SER A 7 9.26 -36.81 10.70
C SER A 7 8.17 -35.74 10.77
N LEU A 8 7.12 -35.95 11.58
CA LEU A 8 6.05 -34.96 11.79
C LEU A 8 6.53 -33.72 12.56
N ILE A 9 7.46 -33.89 13.48
CA ILE A 9 8.03 -32.78 14.27
C ILE A 9 8.94 -31.90 13.40
N LEU A 10 9.73 -32.51 12.50
CA LEU A 10 10.60 -31.77 11.57
C LEU A 10 9.80 -30.98 10.52
N LEU A 11 8.67 -31.49 10.05
CA LEU A 11 7.75 -30.76 9.14
C LEU A 11 7.03 -29.60 9.85
N ALA A 12 6.68 -29.75 11.13
CA ALA A 12 6.09 -28.67 11.92
C ALA A 12 7.09 -27.53 12.21
N LEU A 13 8.37 -27.84 12.43
CA LEU A 13 9.43 -26.85 12.64
C LEU A 13 9.83 -26.12 11.35
N ALA A 14 9.76 -26.79 10.20
CA ALA A 14 10.01 -26.16 8.89
C ALA A 14 8.89 -25.18 8.45
N GLY A 15 7.69 -25.31 9.01
CA GLY A 15 6.57 -24.37 8.78
C GLY A 15 6.74 -23.01 9.47
N CYS A 16 7.62 -22.91 10.47
CA CYS A 16 7.86 -21.67 11.24
C CYS A 16 9.02 -20.81 10.70
N SER A 17 9.72 -21.25 9.65
CA SER A 17 10.82 -20.49 9.03
C SER A 17 10.44 -19.80 7.73
N LEU A 18 9.20 -19.94 7.27
CA LEU A 18 8.69 -19.14 6.16
C LEU A 18 8.31 -17.77 6.73
N PRO A 19 8.86 -16.66 6.19
CA PRO A 19 8.41 -15.33 6.60
C PRO A 19 6.89 -15.27 6.43
N ALA A 20 6.20 -14.75 7.44
CA ALA A 20 4.75 -14.63 7.40
C ALA A 20 4.35 -14.00 6.06
N PRO A 21 3.30 -14.51 5.38
CA PRO A 21 2.86 -13.92 4.13
C PRO A 21 2.65 -12.43 4.38
N ASP A 22 3.33 -11.60 3.59
CA ASP A 22 3.33 -10.16 3.76
C ASP A 22 1.89 -9.66 3.70
N GLN A 23 1.35 -9.35 4.88
CA GLN A 23 -0.04 -8.95 5.04
C GLN A 23 -0.26 -7.69 4.20
N PRO A 24 -1.43 -7.56 3.55
CA PRO A 24 -1.79 -6.30 2.91
C PRO A 24 -1.60 -5.14 3.88
N ALA A 25 -1.15 -3.99 3.37
CA ALA A 25 -1.07 -2.79 4.20
C ALA A 25 -2.45 -2.50 4.83
N TRP A 26 -2.48 -1.97 6.04
CA TRP A 26 -3.73 -1.57 6.67
C TRP A 26 -4.52 -0.63 5.74
N HIS A 27 -5.84 -0.80 5.67
CA HIS A 27 -6.67 -0.15 4.65
C HIS A 27 -6.52 1.37 4.64
N GLY A 28 -6.28 2.00 5.79
CA GLY A 28 -6.04 3.44 5.87
C GLY A 28 -4.71 3.87 5.27
N ARG A 29 -3.64 3.09 5.47
CA ARG A 29 -2.34 3.35 4.84
C ARG A 29 -2.38 3.12 3.34
N MET A 30 -3.01 2.03 2.89
CA MET A 30 -3.20 1.77 1.46
C MET A 30 -4.04 2.88 0.82
N GLY A 31 -5.13 3.30 1.47
CA GLY A 31 -5.96 4.40 0.99
C GLY A 31 -5.19 5.70 0.86
N ARG A 32 -4.48 6.12 1.92
CA ARG A 32 -3.63 7.32 1.88
C ARG A 32 -2.58 7.23 0.78
N PHE A 33 -1.94 6.07 0.60
CA PHE A 33 -0.95 5.86 -0.47
C PHE A 33 -1.55 6.05 -1.87
N ILE A 34 -2.73 5.48 -2.17
CA ILE A 34 -3.42 5.67 -3.45
C ILE A 34 -3.70 7.16 -3.69
N GLY A 35 -4.22 7.87 -2.69
CA GLY A 35 -4.46 9.30 -2.77
C GLY A 35 -3.19 10.10 -3.06
N LEU A 36 -2.10 9.80 -2.33
CA LEU A 36 -0.81 10.46 -2.51
C LEU A 36 -0.15 10.17 -3.86
N VAL A 37 -0.31 8.96 -4.42
CA VAL A 37 0.19 8.63 -5.78
C VAL A 37 -0.40 9.59 -6.82
N ALA A 38 -1.68 9.94 -6.69
CA ALA A 38 -2.35 10.90 -7.55
C ALA A 38 -1.95 12.35 -7.22
N GLN A 39 -2.02 12.73 -5.94
CA GLN A 39 -1.72 14.10 -5.48
C GLN A 39 -0.27 14.52 -5.77
N CYS A 40 0.69 13.61 -5.61
CA CYS A 40 2.11 13.86 -5.87
C CYS A 40 2.49 13.73 -7.35
N GLY A 41 1.57 13.35 -8.23
CA GLY A 41 1.84 13.19 -9.66
C GLY A 41 2.82 12.06 -9.99
N CYS A 42 2.91 11.03 -9.13
CA CYS A 42 3.77 9.86 -9.38
C CYS A 42 3.30 9.07 -10.62
N SER A 43 2.02 9.21 -10.97
CA SER A 43 1.39 8.75 -12.21
C SER A 43 0.57 9.89 -12.82
N ASP A 44 -0.07 9.65 -13.97
CA ASP A 44 -1.04 10.59 -14.59
C ASP A 44 -2.48 10.37 -14.09
N ILE A 45 -2.66 9.63 -12.99
CA ILE A 45 -3.95 9.47 -12.32
C ILE A 45 -4.26 10.76 -11.55
N THR A 46 -5.42 11.36 -11.84
CA THR A 46 -5.88 12.55 -11.14
C THR A 46 -6.44 12.19 -9.75
N PRO A 47 -6.42 13.12 -8.78
CA PRO A 47 -7.06 12.95 -7.47
C PRO A 47 -8.50 12.41 -7.55
N ASP A 48 -9.34 12.99 -8.41
CA ASP A 48 -10.73 12.56 -8.58
C ASP A 48 -10.83 11.12 -9.11
N ARG A 49 -9.95 10.76 -10.06
CA ARG A 49 -9.90 9.40 -10.59
C ARG A 49 -9.41 8.41 -9.53
N ALA A 50 -8.46 8.81 -8.68
CA ALA A 50 -8.02 8.01 -7.54
C ALA A 50 -9.21 7.64 -6.65
N VAL A 51 -10.04 8.61 -6.25
CA VAL A 51 -11.22 8.36 -5.39
C VAL A 51 -12.30 7.54 -6.10
N ALA A 52 -12.52 7.75 -7.40
CA ALA A 52 -13.53 7.04 -8.17
C ALA A 52 -13.16 5.57 -8.44
N ASP A 53 -11.89 5.32 -8.75
CA ASP A 53 -11.41 4.05 -9.28
C ASP A 53 -10.54 3.24 -8.29
N TYR A 54 -10.35 3.70 -7.04
CA TYR A 54 -9.42 3.06 -6.07
C TYR A 54 -9.61 1.55 -5.92
N LEU A 55 -10.84 1.03 -6.08
CA LEU A 55 -11.14 -0.40 -6.01
C LEU A 55 -10.33 -1.22 -7.00
N LYS A 56 -10.00 -0.66 -8.18
CA LYS A 56 -9.17 -1.33 -9.19
C LYS A 56 -7.77 -1.63 -8.65
N ALA A 57 -7.23 -0.78 -7.78
CA ALA A 57 -5.88 -0.92 -7.22
C ALA A 57 -5.76 -1.95 -6.08
N VAL A 58 -6.88 -2.43 -5.53
CA VAL A 58 -6.90 -3.25 -4.29
C VAL A 58 -7.65 -4.57 -4.44
N ASP A 59 -8.04 -4.91 -5.67
CA ASP A 59 -8.99 -5.97 -5.99
C ASP A 59 -8.73 -7.30 -5.26
N GLY A 60 -9.74 -7.76 -4.52
CA GLY A 60 -9.74 -9.03 -3.78
C GLY A 60 -8.85 -9.11 -2.53
N ARG A 61 -8.10 -8.06 -2.16
CA ARG A 61 -7.15 -8.12 -1.03
C ARG A 61 -7.72 -7.66 0.31
N TYR A 62 -8.91 -7.05 0.33
CA TYR A 62 -9.52 -6.45 1.51
C TYR A 62 -10.97 -6.89 1.67
N ALA A 63 -11.45 -6.92 2.92
CA ALA A 63 -12.87 -7.14 3.20
C ALA A 63 -13.71 -5.94 2.74
N GLN A 64 -15.00 -6.17 2.47
CA GLN A 64 -15.90 -5.12 2.00
C GLN A 64 -15.97 -3.91 2.94
N ALA A 65 -15.94 -4.14 4.25
CA ALA A 65 -15.95 -3.06 5.25
C ALA A 65 -14.68 -2.20 5.17
N ASP A 66 -13.52 -2.82 4.96
CA ASP A 66 -12.25 -2.13 4.80
C ASP A 66 -12.21 -1.30 3.50
N LEU A 67 -12.78 -1.83 2.41
CA LEU A 67 -12.91 -1.09 1.15
C LEU A 67 -13.74 0.18 1.33
N VAL A 68 -14.88 0.08 2.02
CA VAL A 68 -15.73 1.25 2.31
C VAL A 68 -14.99 2.29 3.15
N ALA A 69 -14.25 1.87 4.19
CA ALA A 69 -13.45 2.76 5.01
C ALA A 69 -12.28 3.39 4.23
N MET A 70 -11.61 2.61 3.38
CA MET A 70 -10.46 3.02 2.58
C MET A 70 -10.75 4.25 1.73
N LYS A 71 -11.96 4.38 1.18
CA LYS A 71 -12.34 5.54 0.35
C LYS A 71 -12.08 6.88 1.04
N GLY A 72 -12.33 6.98 2.34
CA GLY A 72 -12.06 8.20 3.12
C GLY A 72 -10.58 8.55 3.12
N TYR A 73 -9.73 7.56 3.36
CA TYR A 73 -8.27 7.74 3.35
C TYR A 73 -7.71 8.05 1.95
N VAL A 74 -8.32 7.51 0.88
CA VAL A 74 -7.98 7.89 -0.49
C VAL A 74 -8.31 9.36 -0.72
N ALA A 75 -9.49 9.81 -0.32
CA ALA A 75 -9.90 11.20 -0.46
C ALA A 75 -8.98 12.13 0.34
N ASP A 76 -8.66 11.79 1.59
CA ASP A 76 -7.76 12.58 2.44
C ASP A 76 -6.36 12.68 1.82
N GLY A 77 -5.76 11.57 1.40
CA GLY A 77 -4.44 11.57 0.75
C GLY A 77 -4.43 12.31 -0.59
N ALA A 78 -5.55 12.33 -1.31
CA ALA A 78 -5.69 13.00 -2.60
C ALA A 78 -5.76 14.54 -2.49
N VAL A 79 -6.00 15.08 -1.28
CA VAL A 79 -6.06 16.54 -1.03
C VAL A 79 -5.13 17.00 0.08
N GLU A 80 -4.36 16.08 0.67
CA GLU A 80 -3.39 16.35 1.73
C GLU A 80 -2.39 17.45 1.32
N ARG A 81 -2.14 18.37 2.25
CA ARG A 81 -1.14 19.44 2.11
C ARG A 81 -0.43 19.65 3.45
N TYR A 82 0.86 19.34 3.48
CA TYR A 82 1.73 19.55 4.64
C TYR A 82 2.97 20.38 4.28
N ASP A 83 3.63 20.96 5.28
CA ASP A 83 4.85 21.74 5.06
C ASP A 83 6.01 20.90 4.50
N ASN A 84 6.02 19.60 4.81
CA ASN A 84 6.96 18.63 4.26
C ASN A 84 6.44 17.89 3.01
N GLN A 85 5.54 18.50 2.22
CA GLN A 85 4.93 17.86 1.05
C GLN A 85 5.97 17.30 0.05
N ILE A 86 7.10 18.02 -0.14
CA ILE A 86 8.17 17.57 -1.05
C ILE A 86 8.79 16.24 -0.57
N GLU A 87 8.99 16.09 0.75
CA GLU A 87 9.53 14.87 1.36
C GLU A 87 8.56 13.70 1.17
N ILE A 88 7.27 13.94 1.50
CA ILE A 88 6.19 12.98 1.32
C ILE A 88 6.13 12.49 -0.14
N CYS A 89 6.08 13.43 -1.09
CA CYS A 89 5.97 13.06 -2.50
C CYS A 89 7.21 12.35 -3.03
N LYS A 90 8.42 12.73 -2.58
CA LYS A 90 9.65 12.03 -2.93
C LYS A 90 9.63 10.58 -2.42
N GLU A 91 9.17 10.35 -1.19
CA GLU A 91 9.07 9.00 -0.62
C GLU A 91 8.01 8.15 -1.34
N VAL A 92 6.82 8.72 -1.60
CA VAL A 92 5.73 8.02 -2.30
C VAL A 92 6.15 7.65 -3.71
N CYS A 93 6.67 8.60 -4.50
CA CYS A 93 7.09 8.32 -5.87
C CYS A 93 8.36 7.43 -5.94
N GLY A 94 9.17 7.39 -4.88
CA GLY A 94 10.33 6.52 -4.76
C GLY A 94 9.98 5.03 -4.60
N GLN A 95 8.76 4.70 -4.16
CA GLN A 95 8.26 3.34 -3.99
C GLN A 95 7.76 2.76 -5.32
N ALA A 96 8.63 2.72 -6.33
CA ALA A 96 8.25 2.56 -7.73
C ALA A 96 7.40 1.31 -8.05
N CYS A 97 7.68 0.16 -7.43
CA CYS A 97 6.89 -1.05 -7.67
C CYS A 97 5.48 -0.95 -7.08
N MET A 98 5.30 -0.24 -5.96
CA MET A 98 4.00 -0.01 -5.32
C MET A 98 3.21 1.06 -6.08
N VAL A 99 3.88 2.11 -6.57
CA VAL A 99 3.28 3.08 -7.50
C VAL A 99 2.72 2.36 -8.72
N ASN A 100 3.48 1.42 -9.31
CA ASN A 100 2.99 0.62 -10.43
C ASN A 100 1.84 -0.30 -10.06
N ALA A 101 1.81 -0.83 -8.83
CA ALA A 101 0.68 -1.63 -8.34
C ALA A 101 -0.63 -0.83 -8.23
N VAL A 102 -0.55 0.49 -8.03
CA VAL A 102 -1.70 1.39 -8.11
C VAL A 102 -1.97 1.81 -9.56
N ALA A 103 -0.94 2.26 -10.28
CA ALA A 103 -1.08 2.87 -11.59
C ALA A 103 -1.56 1.89 -12.67
N GLN A 104 -1.00 0.68 -12.71
CA GLN A 104 -1.33 -0.33 -13.73
C GLN A 104 -2.82 -0.68 -13.78
N PRO A 105 -3.44 -1.16 -12.68
CA PRO A 105 -4.86 -1.57 -12.73
C PRO A 105 -5.81 -0.38 -12.92
N MET A 106 -5.38 0.83 -12.58
CA MET A 106 -6.15 2.05 -12.81
C MET A 106 -5.96 2.63 -14.23
N GLY A 107 -5.08 2.04 -15.05
CA GLY A 107 -4.78 2.51 -16.40
C GLY A 107 -4.02 3.84 -16.43
N GLY A 108 -3.15 4.07 -15.44
CA GLY A 108 -2.25 5.21 -15.37
C GLY A 108 -0.83 4.90 -15.86
N ARG A 109 -0.04 5.95 -16.06
CA ARG A 109 1.37 5.88 -16.43
C ARG A 109 2.19 5.19 -15.35
N THR A 110 2.87 4.13 -15.78
CA THR A 110 3.79 3.36 -14.94
C THR A 110 5.21 3.90 -15.02
N ILE A 111 6.00 3.65 -13.99
CA ILE A 111 7.44 3.83 -13.98
C ILE A 111 8.08 2.71 -14.83
N PRO A 112 8.82 3.04 -15.91
CA PRO A 112 9.41 2.05 -16.81
C PRO A 112 10.44 1.16 -16.11
N GLY A 113 10.53 -0.11 -16.53
CA GLY A 113 11.54 -1.04 -16.05
C GLY A 113 11.31 -1.61 -14.64
N VAL A 114 10.19 -1.27 -13.98
CA VAL A 114 9.84 -1.76 -12.65
C VAL A 114 8.52 -2.53 -12.70
N ALA A 115 8.52 -3.79 -12.25
CA ALA A 115 7.28 -4.57 -12.14
C ALA A 115 6.43 -4.08 -10.95
N ALA A 116 5.11 -4.20 -11.04
CA ALA A 116 4.24 -3.98 -9.89
C ALA A 116 4.52 -5.02 -8.79
N CYS A 117 4.50 -4.59 -7.53
CA CYS A 117 4.69 -5.46 -6.36
C CYS A 117 3.48 -5.38 -5.41
N PRO A 118 3.22 -6.42 -4.59
CA PRO A 118 2.22 -6.32 -3.54
C PRO A 118 2.55 -5.17 -2.58
N VAL A 119 1.57 -4.30 -2.32
CA VAL A 119 1.68 -3.32 -1.22
C VAL A 119 1.39 -4.05 0.08
N SER A 120 2.35 -4.04 0.99
CA SER A 120 2.31 -4.76 2.27
C SER A 120 2.48 -3.81 3.44
N GLU A 121 2.05 -4.23 4.63
CA GLU A 121 2.22 -3.44 5.85
C GLU A 121 3.69 -3.18 6.17
N ARG A 122 4.55 -4.18 5.92
CA ARG A 122 6.00 -4.13 6.18
C ARG A 122 6.71 -3.16 5.24
N ASP A 123 6.40 -3.22 3.95
CA ASP A 123 7.21 -2.56 2.92
C ASP A 123 6.70 -1.16 2.58
N LEU A 124 5.39 -0.91 2.77
CA LEU A 124 4.85 0.42 2.54
C LEU A 124 5.53 1.37 3.54
N HIS A 125 5.99 2.51 3.05
CA HIS A 125 6.47 3.61 3.89
C HIS A 125 5.67 4.86 3.55
N LEU A 126 5.24 5.57 4.59
CA LEU A 126 4.49 6.81 4.44
C LEU A 126 5.00 7.82 5.45
N THR A 127 5.75 8.81 4.97
CA THR A 127 6.16 9.96 5.77
C THR A 127 4.89 10.61 6.34
N PRO A 128 4.80 10.83 7.66
CA PRO A 128 3.69 11.57 8.23
C PRO A 128 3.76 13.02 7.80
N GLY A 129 2.59 13.66 7.73
CA GLY A 129 2.54 15.11 7.69
C GLY A 129 3.20 15.71 8.92
N ARG A 130 4.16 16.62 8.71
CA ARG A 130 4.57 17.52 9.79
C ARG A 130 3.44 18.52 9.96
N PHE A 131 2.63 18.29 10.99
CA PHE A 131 1.77 19.34 11.53
C PHE A 131 2.60 20.21 12.48
N ASP A 132 2.20 21.46 12.62
CA ASP A 132 2.30 22.20 13.88
C ASP A 132 1.48 21.50 15.00
N GLY A 133 1.77 20.23 15.34
CA GLY A 133 1.17 19.52 16.48
C GLY A 133 1.01 18.00 16.37
N PRO A 134 0.99 17.25 17.49
CA PRO A 134 1.50 15.87 17.54
C PRO A 134 0.51 14.70 17.32
N ASN A 135 -0.72 14.89 16.82
CA ASN A 135 -1.76 13.83 16.93
C ASN A 135 -2.54 13.49 15.63
N ARG A 136 -1.87 13.07 14.56
CA ARG A 136 -2.52 12.34 13.45
C ARG A 136 -1.62 11.26 12.86
N LEU A 137 -1.62 10.08 13.48
CA LEU A 137 -1.36 8.79 12.86
C LEU A 137 -2.36 7.79 13.46
#